data_AF-A0AB32V4X0-F1
#
_entry.id   AF-A0AB32V4X0-F1
#
_cell.length_a   1.000
_cell.length_b   1.000
_cell.length_c   1.000
_cell.angle_alpha   90.00
_cell.angle_beta   90.00
_cell.angle_gamma   90.00
#
_symmetry.space_group_name_H-M   'P 1'
#
loop_
_entity.id
_entity.type
_entity.pdbx_description
1 polymer ?
#
loop_
_entity_poly.entity_id
_entity_poly.type
_entity_poly.pdbx_seq_one_letter_code
_entity_poly.pdbx_strand_id
1 'polypeptide(L)'
;MSRNERHPGEVRVPMPWIEHSPFITDERAKLKSALREAQKQESDSYQRAKPLIQRVPPVLIGIKEDFKKYFEPRLVALGPLHHGKPQFEQAEHTKRKLAALFANENETTDEVLFNKIMAEIRDLKQCYNPEDIKDYDDEKLAWMFFVDGCAVLYAVHYGLQGKFKKLNTKADLLVFAQLDLFLLENQLPYRVLNILIGSTKEPQMWEQSITEFVGNNLITNIPDGKKSQHTDEEEKQEYTHLLERLRTKLLTGKKEESSSSMIGRLLLSCGDFRKHRKTFRSVKELKESGIGVGPSETNNLNNISFYCNFLGSLKMPRILVDDSTASKFLNLVALEMCRDFENDFAVTSYLYFLDSLIDTAEDVKEMRVTGMLHNYLGSDEEVADLFNKLSRDLVPDQAMYKDVTDNIHKYGNNPCTTAMAQAYYTHFSSPWTFLGFLGAIIGLLFSAIQAYYSFPDNK
;
A
#
# COMPACT_ATOMS: atom_id res chain seq x y z
N MET A 1 -28.16 -50.70 -48.71
CA MET A 1 -27.43 -51.20 -47.51
C MET A 1 -26.18 -51.86 -48.05
N SER A 2 -24.95 -51.36 -47.91
CA SER A 2 -24.29 -50.60 -46.85
C SER A 2 -23.42 -49.50 -47.44
N ARG A 3 -23.41 -48.31 -46.80
CA ARG A 3 -22.57 -47.15 -47.11
C ARG A 3 -21.15 -47.42 -46.62
N ASN A 4 -20.15 -47.31 -47.48
CA ASN A 4 -18.76 -47.12 -47.07
C ASN A 4 -18.25 -45.87 -47.82
N GLU A 5 -18.52 -44.70 -47.25
CA GLU A 5 -18.06 -43.42 -47.76
C GLU A 5 -16.61 -43.20 -47.30
N ARG A 6 -15.72 -43.09 -48.29
CA ARG A 6 -14.32 -42.71 -48.16
C ARG A 6 -14.23 -41.27 -47.66
N HIS A 7 -13.51 -41.02 -46.57
CA HIS A 7 -13.02 -39.68 -46.25
C HIS A 7 -11.79 -39.35 -47.12
N PRO A 8 -11.77 -38.18 -47.80
CA PRO A 8 -10.68 -37.79 -48.67
C PRO A 8 -9.52 -37.15 -47.89
N GLY A 9 -8.31 -37.60 -48.18
CA GLY A 9 -7.08 -36.80 -48.28
C GLY A 9 -6.76 -35.83 -47.14
N GLU A 10 -6.20 -36.35 -46.04
CA GLU A 10 -5.32 -35.55 -45.20
C GLU A 10 -4.02 -35.33 -45.99
N VAL A 11 -3.90 -34.17 -46.64
CA VAL A 11 -2.66 -33.75 -47.32
C VAL A 11 -1.63 -33.50 -46.22
N ARG A 12 -0.85 -34.51 -45.87
CA ARG A 12 0.41 -34.32 -45.12
C ARG A 12 1.37 -33.58 -46.04
N VAL A 13 1.40 -32.26 -45.91
CA VAL A 13 2.53 -31.47 -46.41
C VAL A 13 3.76 -31.92 -45.62
N PRO A 14 4.77 -32.54 -46.25
CA PRO A 14 5.99 -32.91 -45.54
C PRO A 14 6.71 -31.60 -45.19
N MET A 15 6.68 -31.22 -43.91
CA MET A 15 7.49 -30.11 -43.40
C MET A 15 8.97 -30.47 -43.59
N PRO A 16 9.73 -29.74 -44.44
CA PRO A 16 11.12 -30.10 -44.71
C PRO A 16 11.98 -29.77 -43.47
N TRP A 17 12.59 -30.79 -42.88
CA TRP A 17 13.84 -30.74 -42.11
C TRP A 17 13.99 -29.75 -40.94
N ILE A 18 12.90 -29.41 -40.21
CA ILE A 18 13.03 -28.63 -38.96
C ILE A 18 13.41 -29.53 -37.76
N GLU A 19 13.25 -30.86 -37.86
CA GLU A 19 13.52 -31.79 -36.75
C GLU A 19 14.99 -31.92 -36.33
N HIS A 20 15.94 -31.34 -37.07
CA HIS A 20 17.37 -31.45 -36.79
C HIS A 20 18.08 -30.11 -36.56
N SER A 21 17.36 -28.98 -36.45
CA SER A 21 18.00 -27.72 -36.06
C SER A 21 18.49 -27.82 -34.61
N PRO A 22 19.81 -27.73 -34.34
CA PRO A 22 20.35 -27.78 -32.99
C PRO A 22 19.73 -26.70 -32.09
N PHE A 23 19.44 -25.53 -32.67
CA PHE A 23 18.72 -24.45 -32.00
C PHE A 23 17.31 -24.87 -31.59
N ILE A 24 16.51 -25.46 -32.49
CA ILE A 24 15.13 -25.89 -32.17
C ILE A 24 15.14 -27.03 -31.15
N THR A 25 16.12 -27.93 -31.20
CA THR A 25 16.26 -29.00 -30.21
C THR A 25 16.62 -28.45 -28.83
N ASP A 26 17.53 -27.49 -28.74
CA ASP A 26 17.89 -26.80 -27.50
C ASP A 26 16.70 -26.02 -26.92
N GLU A 27 16.01 -25.21 -27.73
CA GLU A 27 14.81 -24.47 -27.30
C GLU A 27 13.67 -25.41 -26.86
N ARG A 28 13.47 -26.55 -27.54
CA ARG A 28 12.51 -27.56 -27.10
C ARG A 28 12.91 -28.22 -25.79
N ALA A 29 14.21 -28.40 -25.52
CA ALA A 29 14.69 -28.90 -24.24
C ALA A 29 14.43 -27.89 -23.12
N LYS A 30 14.68 -26.60 -23.36
CA LYS A 30 14.34 -25.50 -22.45
C LYS A 30 12.84 -25.45 -22.15
N LEU A 31 11.98 -25.53 -23.18
CA LEU A 31 10.53 -25.59 -23.05
C LEU A 31 10.06 -26.78 -22.19
N LYS A 32 10.66 -27.96 -22.39
CA LYS A 32 10.36 -29.15 -21.58
C LYS A 32 10.83 -29.01 -20.13
N SER A 33 11.97 -28.35 -19.89
CA SER A 33 12.43 -28.02 -18.53
C SER A 33 11.46 -27.06 -17.85
N ALA A 34 11.11 -25.96 -18.53
CA ALA A 34 10.17 -24.97 -18.05
C ALA A 34 8.78 -25.57 -17.75
N LEU A 35 8.31 -26.51 -18.58
CA LEU A 35 7.05 -27.22 -18.32
C LEU A 35 7.12 -28.09 -17.05
N ARG A 36 8.24 -28.77 -16.81
CA ARG A 36 8.45 -29.55 -15.58
C ARG A 36 8.53 -28.67 -14.34
N GLU A 37 9.18 -27.51 -14.47
CA GLU A 37 9.23 -26.49 -13.41
C GLU A 37 7.83 -25.93 -13.09
N ALA A 38 7.05 -25.57 -14.11
CA ALA A 38 5.68 -25.08 -13.94
C ALA A 38 4.76 -26.12 -13.27
N GLN A 39 4.87 -27.39 -13.67
CA GLN A 39 4.10 -28.48 -13.06
C GLN A 39 4.50 -28.74 -11.60
N LYS A 40 5.76 -28.48 -11.23
CA LYS A 40 6.23 -28.58 -9.85
C LYS A 40 5.79 -27.38 -9.00
N GLN A 41 5.76 -26.18 -9.59
CA GLN A 41 5.22 -24.98 -8.94
C GLN A 41 3.71 -25.11 -8.65
N GLU A 42 2.91 -25.72 -9.52
CA GLU A 42 1.50 -26.02 -9.22
C GLU A 42 1.34 -26.97 -8.02
N SER A 43 2.20 -27.99 -7.87
CA SER A 43 2.15 -28.88 -6.70
C SER A 43 2.60 -28.23 -5.40
N ASP A 44 3.54 -27.28 -5.47
CA ASP A 44 4.07 -26.54 -4.32
C ASP A 44 3.19 -25.31 -3.96
N SER A 45 2.32 -24.85 -4.87
CA SER A 45 1.44 -23.67 -4.69
C SER A 45 0.42 -23.80 -3.54
N TYR A 46 0.23 -25.01 -2.99
CA TYR A 46 -0.61 -25.26 -1.82
C TYR A 46 0.08 -25.01 -0.48
N GLN A 47 1.38 -24.69 -0.48
CA GLN A 47 2.08 -24.16 0.69
C GLN A 47 2.50 -22.72 0.42
N ARG A 48 1.98 -21.79 1.22
CA ARG A 48 2.33 -20.36 1.19
C ARG A 48 3.84 -20.22 1.47
N ALA A 49 4.66 -20.17 0.43
CA ALA A 49 6.08 -19.84 0.57
C ALA A 49 6.19 -18.42 1.11
N LYS A 50 7.04 -18.21 2.12
CA LYS A 50 7.32 -16.86 2.62
C LYS A 50 8.03 -16.08 1.50
N PRO A 51 7.64 -14.81 1.25
CA PRO A 51 8.34 -14.00 0.26
C PRO A 51 9.82 -13.84 0.67
N LEU A 52 10.68 -13.62 -0.31
CA LEU A 52 12.11 -13.42 -0.17
C LEU A 52 12.42 -11.93 -0.03
N ILE A 53 13.49 -11.64 0.69
CA ILE A 53 14.23 -10.39 0.61
C ILE A 53 15.05 -10.46 -0.69
N GLN A 54 14.66 -9.65 -1.67
CA GLN A 54 15.23 -9.71 -3.01
C GLN A 54 15.39 -8.34 -3.64
N ARG A 55 16.08 -8.32 -4.78
CA ARG A 55 16.29 -7.11 -5.58
C ARG A 55 15.00 -6.59 -6.18
N VAL A 56 14.93 -5.27 -6.38
CA VAL A 56 13.81 -4.60 -7.03
C VAL A 56 13.65 -5.15 -8.45
N PRO A 57 12.42 -5.50 -8.89
CA PRO A 57 12.18 -5.97 -10.24
C PRO A 57 12.77 -5.01 -11.29
N PRO A 58 13.58 -5.50 -12.26
CA PRO A 58 14.23 -4.64 -13.25
C PRO A 58 13.27 -3.80 -14.08
N VAL A 59 12.02 -4.25 -14.24
CA VAL A 59 10.97 -3.50 -14.93
C VAL A 59 10.68 -2.16 -14.26
N LEU A 60 10.67 -2.08 -12.91
CA LEU A 60 10.43 -0.83 -12.19
C LEU A 60 11.59 0.15 -12.34
N ILE A 61 12.82 -0.36 -12.36
CA ILE A 61 14.02 0.46 -12.57
C ILE A 61 14.07 0.95 -14.03
N GLY A 62 13.67 0.11 -14.98
CA GLY A 62 13.70 0.40 -16.41
C GLY A 62 12.60 1.37 -16.88
N ILE A 63 11.50 1.52 -16.13
CA ILE A 63 10.41 2.46 -16.45
C ILE A 63 10.93 3.91 -16.42
N LYS A 64 11.71 4.29 -15.40
CA LYS A 64 12.30 5.62 -15.26
C LYS A 64 13.65 5.54 -14.53
N GLU A 65 14.74 5.96 -15.19
CA GLU A 65 16.06 6.01 -14.56
C GLU A 65 16.07 6.85 -13.27
N ASP A 66 15.26 7.91 -13.22
CA ASP A 66 15.06 8.76 -12.04
C ASP A 66 14.57 8.01 -10.79
N PHE A 67 13.94 6.83 -10.95
CA PHE A 67 13.39 6.07 -9.82
C PHE A 67 14.45 5.27 -9.07
N LYS A 68 15.61 5.02 -9.68
CA LYS A 68 16.70 4.25 -9.07
C LYS A 68 17.08 4.78 -7.68
N LYS A 69 17.11 6.11 -7.51
CA LYS A 69 17.45 6.77 -6.24
C LYS A 69 16.50 6.44 -5.08
N TYR A 70 15.29 5.96 -5.35
CA TYR A 70 14.30 5.61 -4.33
C TYR A 70 14.43 4.17 -3.82
N PHE A 71 15.30 3.37 -4.43
CA PHE A 71 15.55 1.98 -4.06
C PHE A 71 16.92 1.77 -3.41
N GLU A 72 17.83 2.73 -3.54
CA GLU A 72 19.19 2.64 -2.99
C GLU A 72 19.27 3.26 -1.58
N PRO A 73 19.89 2.58 -0.60
CA PRO A 73 20.09 3.15 0.73
C PRO A 73 20.97 4.39 0.67
N ARG A 74 20.60 5.39 1.46
CA ARG A 74 21.22 6.72 1.47
C ARG A 74 22.32 6.83 2.51
N LEU A 75 22.20 6.10 3.62
CA LEU A 75 23.08 6.20 4.77
C LEU A 75 23.56 4.85 5.29
N VAL A 76 22.67 3.86 5.42
CA VAL A 76 23.00 2.58 6.06
C VAL A 76 22.56 1.39 5.21
N ALA A 77 23.52 0.55 4.83
CA ALA A 77 23.24 -0.77 4.29
C ALA A 77 22.90 -1.74 5.42
N LEU A 78 21.86 -2.54 5.21
CA LEU A 78 21.39 -3.58 6.12
C LEU A 78 21.28 -4.89 5.34
N GLY A 79 21.84 -5.95 5.91
CA GLY A 79 21.87 -7.24 5.24
C GLY A 79 22.79 -7.25 4.00
N PRO A 80 22.78 -8.36 3.24
CA PRO A 80 23.85 -8.70 2.32
C PRO A 80 23.81 -7.91 0.99
N LEU A 81 22.65 -7.46 0.53
CA LEU A 81 22.46 -6.93 -0.84
C LEU A 81 23.22 -5.62 -1.13
N HIS A 82 23.55 -4.86 -0.09
CA HIS A 82 24.30 -3.61 -0.18
C HIS A 82 25.55 -3.58 0.70
N HIS A 83 25.85 -4.68 1.40
CA HIS A 83 26.99 -4.76 2.31
C HIS A 83 28.32 -4.63 1.57
N GLY A 84 29.32 -4.05 2.24
CA GLY A 84 30.68 -3.91 1.70
C GLY A 84 30.86 -2.78 0.67
N LYS A 85 29.79 -2.06 0.28
CA LYS A 85 29.92 -0.87 -0.58
C LYS A 85 30.71 0.24 0.16
N PRO A 86 31.74 0.85 -0.45
CA PRO A 86 32.60 1.84 0.22
C PRO A 86 31.85 3.03 0.82
N GLN A 87 30.75 3.44 0.19
CA GLN A 87 29.92 4.55 0.66
C GLN A 87 29.29 4.34 2.05
N PHE A 88 29.22 3.10 2.55
CA PHE A 88 28.60 2.78 3.84
C PHE A 88 29.61 2.42 4.94
N GLU A 89 30.92 2.57 4.71
CA GLU A 89 31.96 2.19 5.69
C GLU A 89 31.79 2.89 7.05
N GLN A 90 31.47 4.19 7.04
CA GLN A 90 31.20 4.95 8.26
C GLN A 90 29.95 4.42 9.01
N ALA A 91 28.94 3.98 8.26
CA ALA A 91 27.73 3.39 8.83
C ALA A 91 28.02 2.01 9.43
N GLU A 92 28.87 1.18 8.80
CA GLU A 92 29.33 -0.09 9.36
C GLU A 92 30.02 0.09 10.72
N HIS A 93 30.89 1.09 10.86
CA HIS A 93 31.50 1.44 12.15
C HIS A 93 30.47 1.86 13.19
N THR A 94 29.43 2.59 12.77
CA THR A 94 28.37 3.05 13.66
C THR A 94 27.49 1.89 14.10
N LYS A 95 27.10 0.99 13.20
CA LYS A 95 26.32 -0.22 13.52
C LYS A 95 26.99 -1.07 14.59
N ARG A 96 28.31 -1.30 14.49
CA ARG A 96 29.07 -2.04 15.52
C ARG A 96 29.00 -1.38 16.90
N LYS A 97 29.08 -0.05 16.96
CA LYS A 97 28.92 0.70 18.22
C LYS A 97 27.52 0.52 18.79
N LEU A 98 26.49 0.64 17.96
CA LEU A 98 25.10 0.45 18.38
C LEU A 98 24.84 -0.99 18.85
N ALA A 99 25.42 -1.99 18.17
CA ALA A 99 25.33 -3.39 18.58
C ALA A 99 26.00 -3.63 19.95
N ALA A 100 27.18 -3.06 20.19
CA ALA A 100 27.84 -3.15 21.49
C ALA A 100 27.04 -2.46 22.60
N LEU A 101 26.43 -1.31 22.33
CA LEU A 101 25.55 -0.61 23.27
C LEU A 101 24.29 -1.43 23.58
N PHE A 102 23.68 -2.05 22.57
CA PHE A 102 22.55 -2.95 22.73
C PHE A 102 22.89 -4.14 23.63
N ALA A 103 24.03 -4.79 23.41
CA ALA A 103 24.47 -5.92 24.23
C ALA A 103 24.69 -5.49 25.70
N ASN A 104 25.43 -4.39 25.91
CA ASN A 104 25.73 -3.87 27.25
C ASN A 104 24.46 -3.50 28.04
N GLU A 105 23.49 -2.83 27.40
CA GLU A 105 22.25 -2.41 28.06
C GLU A 105 21.38 -3.60 28.51
N ASN A 106 21.41 -4.67 27.71
CA ASN A 106 20.68 -5.90 27.99
C ASN A 106 21.47 -6.91 28.85
N GLU A 107 22.63 -6.53 29.40
CA GLU A 107 23.53 -7.41 30.18
C GLU A 107 23.80 -8.75 29.47
N THR A 108 23.97 -8.70 28.16
CA THR A 108 24.32 -9.84 27.33
C THR A 108 25.66 -9.60 26.65
N THR A 109 26.21 -10.65 26.04
CA THR A 109 27.49 -10.57 25.31
C THR A 109 27.23 -10.70 23.82
N ASP A 110 28.16 -10.16 23.03
CA ASP A 110 28.22 -10.38 21.58
C ASP A 110 28.26 -11.87 21.25
N GLU A 111 29.03 -12.67 21.99
CA GLU A 111 29.10 -14.12 21.81
C GLU A 111 27.73 -14.80 21.97
N VAL A 112 26.96 -14.44 23.00
CA VAL A 112 25.62 -15.01 23.23
C VAL A 112 24.66 -14.64 22.10
N LEU A 113 24.64 -13.37 21.70
CA LEU A 113 23.74 -12.89 20.64
C LEU A 113 24.11 -13.47 19.27
N PHE A 114 25.40 -13.48 18.94
CA PHE A 114 25.92 -14.07 17.71
C PHE A 114 25.58 -15.57 17.64
N ASN A 115 25.83 -16.33 18.71
CA ASN A 115 25.55 -17.77 18.73
C ASN A 115 24.06 -18.09 18.54
N LYS A 116 23.15 -17.25 19.02
CA LYS A 116 21.71 -17.41 18.77
C LYS A 116 21.33 -17.19 17.30
N ILE A 117 21.92 -16.19 16.65
CA ILE A 117 21.73 -15.96 15.21
C ILE A 117 22.34 -17.11 14.41
N MET A 118 23.57 -17.52 14.77
CA MET A 118 24.28 -18.63 14.12
C MET A 118 23.49 -19.94 14.23
N ALA A 119 22.79 -20.19 15.34
CA ALA A 119 21.96 -21.37 15.51
C ALA A 119 20.77 -21.44 14.53
N GLU A 120 20.24 -20.28 14.08
CA GLU A 120 19.12 -20.20 13.12
C GLU A 120 19.58 -19.84 11.70
N ILE A 121 20.88 -19.74 11.42
CA ILE A 121 21.41 -19.22 10.15
C ILE A 121 20.89 -19.97 8.91
N ARG A 122 20.62 -21.27 9.06
CA ARG A 122 20.11 -22.11 7.97
C ARG A 122 18.72 -21.69 7.50
N ASP A 123 17.88 -21.20 8.41
CA ASP A 123 16.53 -20.74 8.09
C ASP A 123 16.57 -19.27 7.69
N LEU A 124 17.38 -18.45 8.38
CA LEU A 124 17.53 -17.03 8.06
C LEU A 124 18.04 -16.79 6.64
N LYS A 125 18.94 -17.64 6.12
CA LYS A 125 19.45 -17.53 4.75
C LYS A 125 18.44 -17.92 3.68
N GLN A 126 17.39 -18.69 4.03
CA GLN A 126 16.31 -19.05 3.10
C GLN A 126 15.40 -17.85 2.79
N CYS A 127 15.49 -16.76 3.57
CA CYS A 127 14.81 -15.51 3.26
C CYS A 127 15.46 -14.75 2.10
N TYR A 128 16.55 -15.23 1.50
CA TYR A 128 17.23 -14.57 0.40
C TYR A 128 17.34 -15.50 -0.81
N ASN A 129 17.49 -14.90 -1.99
CA ASN A 129 17.93 -15.65 -3.16
C ASN A 129 19.36 -16.19 -2.94
N PRO A 130 19.62 -17.49 -3.12
CA PRO A 130 20.96 -18.06 -2.96
C PRO A 130 22.06 -17.36 -3.76
N GLU A 131 21.74 -16.83 -4.94
CA GLU A 131 22.72 -16.11 -5.77
C GLU A 131 23.14 -14.75 -5.18
N ASP A 132 22.27 -14.10 -4.42
CA ASP A 132 22.54 -12.82 -3.77
C ASP A 132 23.42 -12.95 -2.52
N ILE A 133 23.51 -14.16 -1.95
CA ILE A 133 24.26 -14.44 -0.73
C ILE A 133 25.43 -15.42 -0.93
N LYS A 134 25.70 -15.84 -2.17
CA LYS A 134 26.70 -16.88 -2.48
C LYS A 134 28.13 -16.55 -2.03
N ASP A 135 28.46 -15.27 -1.91
CA ASP A 135 29.79 -14.80 -1.52
C ASP A 135 29.98 -14.79 0.02
N TYR A 136 28.93 -15.08 0.78
CA TYR A 136 28.97 -15.16 2.24
C TYR A 136 28.95 -16.61 2.71
N ASP A 137 29.86 -16.93 3.64
CA ASP A 137 29.72 -18.13 4.46
C ASP A 137 28.72 -17.87 5.61
N ASP A 138 28.28 -18.96 6.25
CA ASP A 138 27.27 -18.90 7.32
C ASP A 138 27.75 -18.00 8.49
N GLU A 139 29.05 -17.99 8.82
CA GLU A 139 29.59 -17.18 9.92
C GLU A 139 29.55 -15.68 9.61
N LYS A 140 30.00 -15.27 8.42
CA LYS A 140 29.95 -13.87 7.98
C LYS A 140 28.52 -13.36 7.89
N LEU A 141 27.61 -14.19 7.36
CA LEU A 141 26.21 -13.83 7.23
C LEU A 141 25.54 -13.69 8.61
N ALA A 142 25.79 -14.62 9.52
CA ALA A 142 25.30 -14.55 10.90
C ALA A 142 25.84 -13.32 11.64
N TRP A 143 27.12 -13.00 11.46
CA TRP A 143 27.74 -11.82 12.07
C TRP A 143 27.08 -10.52 11.58
N MET A 144 26.81 -10.44 10.27
CA MET A 144 26.10 -9.31 9.67
C MET A 144 24.69 -9.16 10.26
N PHE A 145 23.90 -10.23 10.31
CA PHE A 145 22.56 -10.20 10.89
C PHE A 145 22.55 -9.81 12.36
N PHE A 146 23.51 -10.30 13.14
CA PHE A 146 23.69 -9.92 14.54
C PHE A 146 23.93 -8.41 14.68
N VAL A 147 24.97 -7.89 14.01
CA VAL A 147 25.35 -6.47 14.13
C VAL A 147 24.23 -5.57 13.63
N ASP A 148 23.68 -5.87 12.45
CA ASP A 148 22.66 -5.04 11.82
C ASP A 148 21.36 -5.09 12.63
N GLY A 149 20.92 -6.27 13.07
CA GLY A 149 19.72 -6.42 13.87
C GLY A 149 19.79 -5.67 15.20
N CYS A 150 20.91 -5.76 15.92
CA CYS A 150 21.11 -5.00 17.16
C CYS A 150 21.13 -3.49 16.90
N ALA A 151 21.79 -3.05 15.82
CA ALA A 151 21.83 -1.65 15.43
C ALA A 151 20.43 -1.10 15.11
N VAL A 152 19.61 -1.85 14.37
CA VAL A 152 18.21 -1.49 14.08
C VAL A 152 17.40 -1.34 15.37
N LEU A 153 17.43 -2.34 16.26
CA LEU A 153 16.68 -2.29 17.51
C LEU A 153 17.07 -1.07 18.36
N TYR A 154 18.37 -0.86 18.55
CA TYR A 154 18.90 0.25 19.33
C TYR A 154 18.55 1.62 18.72
N ALA A 155 18.75 1.76 17.41
CA ALA A 155 18.46 3.01 16.68
C ALA A 155 16.98 3.36 16.71
N VAL A 156 16.10 2.37 16.53
CA VAL A 156 14.65 2.57 16.58
C VAL A 156 14.20 3.00 17.97
N HIS A 157 14.56 2.25 19.01
CA HIS A 157 14.12 2.54 20.39
C HIS A 157 14.55 3.94 20.85
N TYR A 158 15.82 4.28 20.64
CA TYR A 158 16.37 5.56 21.09
C TYR A 158 16.08 6.73 20.16
N GLY A 159 15.88 6.46 18.87
CA GLY A 159 15.42 7.43 17.89
C GLY A 159 14.01 7.93 18.22
N LEU A 160 13.09 7.02 18.55
CA LEU A 160 11.72 7.36 18.95
C LEU A 160 11.68 8.23 20.22
N GLN A 161 12.59 8.02 21.16
CA GLN A 161 12.68 8.81 22.39
C GLN A 161 13.39 10.17 22.21
N GLY A 162 13.84 10.51 21.00
CA GLY A 162 14.64 11.72 20.75
C GLY A 162 16.00 11.72 21.45
N LYS A 163 16.51 10.55 21.88
CA LYS A 163 17.76 10.41 22.63
C LYS A 163 18.97 10.35 21.70
N PHE A 164 19.08 11.32 20.79
CA PHE A 164 20.11 11.37 19.74
C PHE A 164 21.54 11.38 20.28
N LYS A 165 21.75 11.95 21.47
CA LYS A 165 23.06 11.92 22.15
C LYS A 165 23.54 10.49 22.44
N LYS A 166 22.64 9.56 22.78
CA LYS A 166 22.98 8.15 22.98
C LYS A 166 23.38 7.47 21.68
N LEU A 167 22.79 7.88 20.56
CA LEU A 167 23.10 7.36 19.23
C LEU A 167 24.38 7.96 18.64
N ASN A 168 24.99 8.95 19.31
CA ASN A 168 26.15 9.71 18.84
C ASN A 168 26.02 10.16 17.37
N THR A 169 24.80 10.49 16.97
CA THR A 169 24.43 10.79 15.58
C THR A 169 23.52 12.00 15.57
N LYS A 170 23.60 12.80 14.50
CA LYS A 170 22.73 13.97 14.32
C LYS A 170 21.31 13.54 13.90
N ALA A 171 20.30 14.33 14.27
CA ALA A 171 18.90 13.97 14.03
C ALA A 171 18.55 13.87 12.53
N ASP A 172 19.12 14.73 11.69
CA ASP A 172 18.97 14.72 10.23
C ASP A 172 19.46 13.41 9.59
N LEU A 173 20.62 12.90 10.02
CA LEU A 173 21.14 11.62 9.54
C LEU A 173 20.24 10.44 9.95
N LEU A 174 19.62 10.51 11.13
CA LEU A 174 18.71 9.45 11.57
C LEU A 174 17.46 9.38 10.72
N VAL A 175 16.95 10.50 10.18
CA VAL A 175 15.83 10.47 9.23
C VAL A 175 16.21 9.64 8.00
N PHE A 176 17.41 9.82 7.43
CA PHE A 176 17.85 8.99 6.31
C PHE A 176 18.01 7.52 6.69
N ALA A 177 18.57 7.21 7.86
CA ALA A 177 18.63 5.83 8.36
C ALA A 177 17.24 5.19 8.52
N GLN A 178 16.24 5.98 8.94
CA GLN A 178 14.87 5.49 9.10
C GLN A 178 14.22 5.15 7.76
N LEU A 179 14.50 5.92 6.71
CA LEU A 179 14.01 5.62 5.37
C LEU A 179 14.66 4.36 4.79
N ASP A 180 15.95 4.18 5.03
CA ASP A 180 16.71 3.02 4.58
C ASP A 180 16.15 1.70 5.16
N LEU A 181 15.49 1.73 6.33
CA LEU A 181 14.85 0.56 6.97
C LEU A 181 13.66 -0.01 6.20
N PHE A 182 13.06 0.74 5.27
CA PHE A 182 11.88 0.33 4.50
C PHE A 182 12.17 0.14 3.01
N LEU A 183 13.44 0.11 2.61
CA LEU A 183 13.81 -0.21 1.24
C LEU A 183 13.80 -1.72 1.02
N LEU A 184 13.23 -2.19 -0.09
CA LEU A 184 13.07 -3.61 -0.40
C LEU A 184 14.41 -4.35 -0.42
N GLU A 185 15.45 -3.75 -1.01
CA GLU A 185 16.80 -4.34 -1.08
C GLU A 185 17.62 -4.19 0.21
N ASN A 186 17.09 -3.50 1.23
CA ASN A 186 17.83 -3.14 2.44
C ASN A 186 17.15 -3.69 3.70
N GLN A 187 16.78 -4.97 3.66
CA GLN A 187 16.02 -5.64 4.71
C GLN A 187 16.86 -6.69 5.44
N LEU A 188 16.45 -6.99 6.67
CA LEU A 188 16.85 -8.18 7.41
C LEU A 188 15.65 -9.13 7.53
N PRO A 189 15.85 -10.45 7.67
CA PRO A 189 14.77 -11.33 8.06
C PRO A 189 14.21 -10.84 9.40
N TYR A 190 12.92 -10.61 9.49
CA TYR A 190 12.26 -10.12 10.70
C TYR A 190 12.52 -11.06 11.89
N ARG A 191 12.72 -12.36 11.60
CA ARG A 191 13.14 -13.37 12.56
C ARG A 191 14.43 -13.00 13.31
N VAL A 192 15.38 -12.31 12.67
CA VAL A 192 16.59 -11.77 13.33
C VAL A 192 16.19 -10.85 14.49
N LEU A 193 15.25 -9.92 14.24
CA LEU A 193 14.77 -9.01 15.27
C LEU A 193 14.07 -9.79 16.40
N ASN A 194 13.26 -10.79 16.07
CA ASN A 194 12.59 -11.63 17.07
C ASN A 194 13.57 -12.37 18.00
N ILE A 195 14.64 -12.96 17.44
CA ILE A 195 15.67 -13.67 18.21
C ILE A 195 16.38 -12.69 19.16
N LEU A 196 16.77 -11.52 18.65
CA LEU A 196 17.48 -10.51 19.42
C LEU A 196 16.59 -9.90 20.51
N ILE A 197 15.34 -9.56 20.20
CA ILE A 197 14.33 -9.08 21.16
C ILE A 197 14.10 -10.12 22.25
N GLY A 198 13.92 -11.40 21.90
CA GLY A 198 13.76 -12.50 22.85
C GLY A 198 15.01 -12.76 23.72
N SER A 199 16.13 -12.12 23.41
CA SER A 199 17.38 -12.18 24.18
C SER A 199 17.59 -10.97 25.10
N THR A 200 16.65 -10.02 25.11
CA THR A 200 16.71 -8.82 25.95
C THR A 200 16.08 -9.03 27.33
N LYS A 201 16.38 -8.13 28.27
CA LYS A 201 15.74 -8.12 29.60
C LYS A 201 14.25 -7.76 29.53
N GLU A 202 13.89 -6.88 28.60
CA GLU A 202 12.54 -6.34 28.44
C GLU A 202 12.03 -6.54 27.00
N PRO A 203 11.75 -7.77 26.54
CA PRO A 203 11.36 -8.04 25.16
C PRO A 203 10.14 -7.24 24.69
N GLN A 204 9.18 -7.02 25.58
CA GLN A 204 7.96 -6.24 25.28
C GLN A 204 8.27 -4.78 24.93
N MET A 205 9.25 -4.16 25.62
CA MET A 205 9.65 -2.78 25.36
C MET A 205 10.24 -2.63 23.95
N TRP A 206 11.12 -3.56 23.56
CA TRP A 206 11.75 -3.53 22.24
C TRP A 206 10.74 -3.81 21.13
N GLU A 207 9.84 -4.78 21.31
CA GLU A 207 8.77 -5.07 20.35
C GLU A 207 7.79 -3.89 20.20
N GLN A 208 7.41 -3.24 21.31
CA GLN A 208 6.59 -2.04 21.27
C GLN A 208 7.28 -0.90 20.51
N SER A 209 8.60 -0.78 20.64
CA SER A 209 9.37 0.24 19.93
C SER A 209 9.35 0.02 18.42
N ILE A 210 9.49 -1.22 17.95
CA ILE A 210 9.36 -1.53 16.51
C ILE A 210 7.93 -1.28 16.04
N THR A 211 6.93 -1.66 16.84
CA THR A 211 5.51 -1.46 16.52
C THR A 211 5.18 0.03 16.37
N GLU A 212 5.62 0.86 17.31
CA GLU A 212 5.45 2.32 17.26
C GLU A 212 6.23 2.94 16.09
N PHE A 213 7.44 2.45 15.82
CA PHE A 213 8.24 2.90 14.69
C PHE A 213 7.54 2.65 13.35
N VAL A 214 7.00 1.46 13.14
CA VAL A 214 6.22 1.13 11.94
C VAL A 214 4.99 2.03 11.85
N GLY A 215 4.26 2.21 12.96
CA GLY A 215 3.08 3.08 13.02
C GLY A 215 3.37 4.55 12.69
N ASN A 216 4.50 5.09 13.16
CA ASN A 216 4.93 6.46 12.89
C ASN A 216 5.43 6.67 11.46
N ASN A 217 5.71 5.59 10.71
CA ASN A 217 6.18 5.65 9.33
C ASN A 217 5.11 5.36 8.29
N LEU A 218 3.86 5.13 8.71
CA LEU A 218 2.74 4.99 7.79
C LEU A 218 2.56 6.25 6.94
N ILE A 219 2.24 6.05 5.67
CA ILE A 219 1.87 7.11 4.72
C ILE A 219 0.45 7.64 4.95
N THR A 220 -0.32 6.99 5.83
CA THR A 220 -1.69 7.36 6.19
C THR A 220 -1.83 7.57 7.69
N ASN A 221 -2.78 8.42 8.08
CA ASN A 221 -3.16 8.61 9.47
C ASN A 221 -4.67 8.81 9.62
N ILE A 222 -5.13 8.86 10.88
CA ILE A 222 -6.55 8.99 11.22
C ILE A 222 -6.87 10.46 11.54
N PRO A 223 -8.04 10.98 11.14
CA PRO A 223 -8.54 12.27 11.60
C PRO A 223 -8.61 12.37 13.14
N ASP A 224 -8.31 13.54 13.69
CA ASP A 224 -8.48 13.91 15.11
C ASP A 224 -7.50 13.36 16.16
N GLY A 225 -6.32 12.87 15.78
CA GLY A 225 -5.29 12.48 16.75
C GLY A 225 -5.69 11.32 17.68
N LYS A 226 -6.81 10.65 17.38
CA LYS A 226 -7.16 9.36 17.97
C LYS A 226 -6.06 8.40 17.55
N LYS A 227 -5.37 7.81 18.54
CA LYS A 227 -4.44 6.70 18.27
C LYS A 227 -5.21 5.65 17.48
N SER A 228 -4.58 5.12 16.44
CA SER A 228 -5.14 4.00 15.69
C SER A 228 -5.61 2.94 16.69
N GLN A 229 -6.91 2.68 16.72
CA GLN A 229 -7.47 1.53 17.40
C GLN A 229 -7.15 0.30 16.54
N HIS A 230 -5.86 -0.01 16.40
CA HIS A 230 -5.48 -1.38 16.16
C HIS A 230 -5.85 -2.11 17.45
N THR A 231 -6.98 -2.81 17.42
CA THR A 231 -7.25 -3.84 18.41
C THR A 231 -6.09 -4.82 18.35
N ASP A 232 -5.45 -5.06 19.49
CA ASP A 232 -4.35 -6.02 19.70
C ASP A 232 -4.77 -7.49 19.48
N GLU A 233 -5.74 -7.73 18.60
CA GLU A 233 -5.97 -9.02 17.97
C GLU A 233 -5.03 -9.16 16.76
N GLU A 234 -3.75 -8.78 16.92
CA GLU A 234 -2.71 -9.29 16.04
C GLU A 234 -2.56 -10.77 16.40
N GLU A 235 -3.26 -11.65 15.69
CA GLU A 235 -2.77 -13.01 15.49
C GLU A 235 -1.27 -12.90 15.24
N LYS A 236 -0.43 -13.75 15.86
CA LYS A 236 1.04 -13.72 15.70
C LYS A 236 1.39 -13.91 14.23
N GLN A 237 1.33 -12.84 13.47
CA GLN A 237 1.59 -12.84 12.04
C GLN A 237 3.10 -12.82 11.89
N GLU A 238 3.61 -13.85 11.24
CA GLU A 238 5.04 -13.99 11.02
C GLU A 238 5.42 -13.17 9.78
N TYR A 239 5.99 -11.99 10.01
CA TYR A 239 6.50 -11.14 8.93
C TYR A 239 7.84 -11.69 8.41
N THR A 240 8.09 -11.54 7.12
CA THR A 240 9.38 -11.85 6.51
C THR A 240 10.40 -10.76 6.80
N HIS A 241 10.01 -9.49 6.70
CA HIS A 241 10.87 -8.33 6.94
C HIS A 241 10.06 -7.06 7.32
N LEU A 242 10.74 -5.95 7.65
CA LEU A 242 10.11 -4.73 8.15
C LEU A 242 9.18 -4.05 7.12
N LEU A 243 9.58 -4.01 5.85
CA LEU A 243 8.72 -3.46 4.79
C LEU A 243 7.41 -4.24 4.62
N GLU A 244 7.41 -5.57 4.75
CA GLU A 244 6.18 -6.37 4.76
C GLU A 244 5.32 -6.02 5.98
N ARG A 245 5.93 -5.87 7.17
CA ARG A 245 5.20 -5.41 8.37
C ARG A 245 4.55 -4.04 8.16
N LEU A 246 5.25 -3.10 7.54
CA LEU A 246 4.70 -1.77 7.17
C LEU A 246 3.49 -1.92 6.23
N ARG A 247 3.62 -2.73 5.18
CA ARG A 247 2.53 -3.01 4.24
C ARG A 247 1.32 -3.60 4.95
N THR A 248 1.51 -4.63 5.76
CA THR A 248 0.42 -5.25 6.51
C THR A 248 -0.28 -4.25 7.42
N LYS A 249 0.47 -3.36 8.08
CA LYS A 249 -0.13 -2.33 8.94
C LYS A 249 -0.96 -1.30 8.16
N LEU A 250 -0.61 -1.02 6.90
CA LEU A 250 -1.40 -0.17 5.99
C LEU A 250 -2.70 -0.84 5.51
N LEU A 251 -2.79 -2.17 5.55
CA LEU A 251 -3.94 -2.94 5.06
C LEU A 251 -4.81 -3.55 6.16
N THR A 252 -4.30 -3.56 7.40
CA THR A 252 -4.99 -4.09 8.58
C THR A 252 -5.62 -2.97 9.40
N GLY A 253 -6.85 -3.17 9.84
CA GLY A 253 -7.58 -2.23 10.68
C GLY A 253 -9.08 -2.40 10.55
N LYS A 254 -9.84 -1.57 11.27
CA LYS A 254 -11.30 -1.55 11.14
C LYS A 254 -11.69 -1.29 9.68
N LYS A 255 -12.64 -2.07 9.16
CA LYS A 255 -13.30 -1.74 7.89
C LYS A 255 -14.35 -0.65 8.17
N GLU A 256 -14.35 0.41 7.38
CA GLU A 256 -15.40 1.42 7.44
C GLU A 256 -16.58 0.95 6.58
N GLU A 257 -17.69 0.60 7.21
CA GLU A 257 -18.93 0.33 6.48
C GLU A 257 -19.64 1.64 6.17
N SER A 258 -19.64 2.02 4.90
CA SER A 258 -20.43 3.14 4.40
C SER A 258 -21.51 2.63 3.46
N SER A 259 -22.78 2.87 3.79
CA SER A 259 -23.90 2.46 2.94
C SER A 259 -24.74 3.66 2.51
N SER A 260 -25.18 3.63 1.26
CA SER A 260 -26.08 4.66 0.72
C SER A 260 -27.46 4.54 1.36
N SER A 261 -28.12 5.68 1.60
CA SER A 261 -29.50 5.71 2.09
C SER A 261 -30.46 5.06 1.08
N MET A 262 -31.71 4.78 1.48
CA MET A 262 -32.73 4.29 0.53
C MET A 262 -32.90 5.21 -0.68
N ILE A 263 -32.90 6.53 -0.43
CA ILE A 263 -33.00 7.56 -1.48
C ILE A 263 -31.75 7.54 -2.34
N GLY A 264 -30.56 7.45 -1.74
CA GLY A 264 -29.30 7.39 -2.46
C GLY A 264 -29.18 6.16 -3.35
N ARG A 265 -29.62 4.98 -2.88
CA ARG A 265 -29.67 3.76 -3.70
C ARG A 265 -30.59 3.91 -4.91
N LEU A 266 -31.74 4.58 -4.75
CA LEU A 266 -32.64 4.90 -5.85
C LEU A 266 -31.99 5.88 -6.84
N LEU A 267 -31.31 6.92 -6.35
CA LEU A 267 -30.57 7.85 -7.20
C LEU A 267 -29.46 7.14 -7.99
N LEU A 268 -28.71 6.24 -7.36
CA LEU A 268 -27.64 5.49 -8.05
C LEU A 268 -28.18 4.49 -9.07
N SER A 269 -29.35 3.87 -8.80
CA SER A 269 -29.95 2.92 -9.76
C SER A 269 -30.51 3.59 -11.01
N CYS A 270 -30.84 4.89 -10.94
CA CYS A 270 -31.27 5.68 -12.08
C CYS A 270 -30.12 6.21 -12.96
N GLY A 271 -28.86 6.05 -12.54
CA GLY A 271 -27.68 6.43 -13.33
C GLY A 271 -27.34 5.41 -14.40
N ASP A 272 -27.07 5.86 -15.63
CA ASP A 272 -26.63 4.98 -16.72
C ASP A 272 -25.11 4.82 -16.75
N PHE A 273 -24.65 3.56 -16.81
CA PHE A 273 -23.25 3.20 -16.95
C PHE A 273 -22.76 3.25 -18.42
N ARG A 274 -23.68 3.25 -19.39
CA ARG A 274 -23.36 3.04 -20.83
C ARG A 274 -22.99 4.32 -21.58
N LYS A 275 -23.27 5.51 -21.05
CA LYS A 275 -22.91 6.79 -21.69
C LYS A 275 -21.46 7.17 -21.41
N HIS A 276 -20.54 6.47 -22.06
CA HIS A 276 -19.08 6.67 -22.00
C HIS A 276 -18.51 6.54 -20.58
N ARG A 277 -17.45 5.75 -20.40
CA ARG A 277 -16.62 5.84 -19.19
C ARG A 277 -15.97 7.24 -19.17
N LYS A 278 -16.69 8.25 -18.71
CA LYS A 278 -16.11 9.53 -18.32
C LYS A 278 -15.33 9.21 -17.06
N THR A 279 -14.02 8.95 -17.20
CA THR A 279 -13.10 9.01 -16.07
C THR A 279 -13.37 10.33 -15.35
N PHE A 280 -13.78 10.29 -14.07
CA PHE A 280 -13.70 11.51 -13.26
C PHE A 280 -12.23 11.87 -13.19
N ARG A 281 -11.88 13.09 -13.60
CA ARG A 281 -10.47 13.44 -13.82
C ARG A 281 -9.80 14.00 -12.58
N SER A 282 -10.56 14.53 -11.62
CA SER A 282 -9.97 15.11 -10.42
C SER A 282 -10.95 15.39 -9.27
N VAL A 283 -10.41 15.69 -8.08
CA VAL A 283 -11.19 16.12 -6.90
C VAL A 283 -12.01 17.37 -7.17
N LYS A 284 -11.47 18.32 -7.94
CA LYS A 284 -12.21 19.51 -8.34
C LYS A 284 -13.48 19.16 -9.12
N GLU A 285 -13.39 18.28 -10.12
CA GLU A 285 -14.55 17.84 -10.91
C GLU A 285 -15.60 17.14 -10.04
N LEU A 286 -15.15 16.35 -9.05
CA LEU A 286 -16.06 15.71 -8.09
C LEU A 286 -16.83 16.75 -7.29
N LYS A 287 -16.16 17.79 -6.75
CA LYS A 287 -16.81 18.85 -5.98
C LYS A 287 -17.76 19.69 -6.84
N GLU A 288 -17.37 20.02 -8.07
CA GLU A 288 -18.23 20.73 -9.04
C GLU A 288 -19.48 19.92 -9.41
N SER A 289 -19.38 18.59 -9.38
CA SER A 289 -20.50 17.66 -9.57
C SER A 289 -21.36 17.48 -8.30
N GLY A 290 -21.04 18.17 -7.22
CA GLY A 290 -21.74 18.10 -5.94
C GLY A 290 -21.44 16.87 -5.09
N ILE A 291 -20.31 16.21 -5.35
CA ILE A 291 -19.78 15.13 -4.51
C ILE A 291 -18.91 15.77 -3.42
N GLY A 292 -19.31 15.57 -2.16
CA GLY A 292 -18.46 15.88 -1.02
C GLY A 292 -17.28 14.93 -0.96
N VAL A 293 -16.11 15.43 -0.60
CA VAL A 293 -14.90 14.62 -0.43
C VAL A 293 -14.35 14.84 0.97
N GLY A 294 -13.93 13.78 1.65
CA GLY A 294 -13.42 13.87 3.01
C GLY A 294 -12.60 12.65 3.42
N PRO A 295 -11.92 12.71 4.59
CA PRO A 295 -11.14 11.59 5.08
C PRO A 295 -12.05 10.46 5.59
N SER A 296 -11.56 9.23 5.50
CA SER A 296 -12.11 8.08 6.19
C SER A 296 -11.72 8.10 7.67
N GLU A 297 -12.43 7.36 8.50
CA GLU A 297 -12.17 7.28 9.95
C GLU A 297 -11.02 6.32 10.29
N THR A 298 -10.28 5.87 9.27
CA THR A 298 -9.29 4.79 9.36
C THR A 298 -8.05 5.12 8.54
N ASN A 299 -6.94 4.46 8.83
CA ASN A 299 -5.70 4.56 8.06
C ASN A 299 -5.52 3.41 7.05
N ASN A 300 -6.51 2.53 6.90
CA ASN A 300 -6.43 1.34 6.06
C ASN A 300 -6.65 1.68 4.59
N LEU A 301 -5.68 1.40 3.71
CA LEU A 301 -5.73 1.74 2.27
C LEU A 301 -6.96 1.15 1.54
N ASN A 302 -7.50 0.03 2.02
CA ASN A 302 -8.69 -0.58 1.44
C ASN A 302 -9.98 0.19 1.73
N ASN A 303 -9.98 1.13 2.67
CA ASN A 303 -11.17 1.86 3.11
C ASN A 303 -11.42 3.12 2.27
N ILE A 304 -11.56 2.92 0.96
CA ILE A 304 -12.11 3.90 0.04
C ILE A 304 -13.59 3.59 -0.15
N SER A 305 -14.47 4.55 0.11
CA SER A 305 -15.91 4.37 0.00
C SER A 305 -16.59 5.54 -0.69
N PHE A 306 -17.58 5.21 -1.52
CA PHE A 306 -18.51 6.20 -2.06
C PHE A 306 -19.92 5.81 -1.65
N TYR A 307 -20.64 6.76 -1.08
CA TYR A 307 -22.04 6.58 -0.73
C TYR A 307 -22.85 7.82 -1.08
N CYS A 308 -24.13 7.62 -1.34
CA CYS A 308 -25.07 8.70 -1.61
C CYS A 308 -26.14 8.70 -0.52
N ASN A 309 -26.35 9.87 0.09
CA ASN A 309 -27.54 10.11 0.91
C ASN A 309 -28.51 10.97 0.10
N PHE A 310 -28.34 12.28 0.17
CA PHE A 310 -28.95 13.25 -0.76
C PHE A 310 -27.93 13.77 -1.77
N LEU A 311 -26.69 13.93 -1.32
CA LEU A 311 -25.51 14.23 -2.14
C LEU A 311 -24.54 13.05 -2.11
N GLY A 312 -23.69 12.96 -3.12
CA GLY A 312 -22.60 12.00 -3.15
C GLY A 312 -21.53 12.35 -2.12
N SER A 313 -20.89 11.35 -1.54
CA SER A 313 -19.78 11.52 -0.61
C SER A 313 -18.72 10.46 -0.87
N LEU A 314 -17.50 10.91 -1.16
CA LEU A 314 -16.31 10.08 -1.30
C LEU A 314 -15.45 10.21 -0.05
N LYS A 315 -15.12 9.08 0.57
CA LYS A 315 -14.18 8.99 1.68
C LYS A 315 -13.00 8.11 1.32
N MET A 316 -11.82 8.48 1.78
CA MET A 316 -10.60 7.66 1.69
C MET A 316 -9.63 7.97 2.83
N PRO A 317 -8.70 7.06 3.15
CA PRO A 317 -7.71 7.29 4.20
C PRO A 317 -6.92 8.55 3.94
N ARG A 318 -6.75 9.37 4.99
CA ARG A 318 -5.95 10.59 4.91
C ARG A 318 -4.50 10.23 4.58
N ILE A 319 -3.92 10.92 3.61
CA ILE A 319 -2.54 10.74 3.18
C ILE A 319 -1.62 11.84 3.71
N LEU A 320 -0.41 11.44 4.11
CA LEU A 320 0.68 12.31 4.49
C LEU A 320 1.72 12.31 3.37
N VAL A 321 2.02 13.50 2.84
CA VAL A 321 2.96 13.65 1.72
C VAL A 321 4.20 14.38 2.19
N ASP A 322 5.36 13.73 2.16
CA ASP A 322 6.66 14.26 2.52
C ASP A 322 7.75 13.73 1.56
N ASP A 323 9.01 14.10 1.80
CA ASP A 323 10.16 13.66 1.00
C ASP A 323 10.34 12.13 0.93
N SER A 324 9.73 11.38 1.86
CA SER A 324 9.81 9.92 1.92
C SER A 324 8.69 9.21 1.17
N THR A 325 7.59 9.91 0.86
CA THR A 325 6.38 9.32 0.27
C THR A 325 6.67 8.56 -1.02
N ALA A 326 7.48 9.15 -1.91
CA ALA A 326 7.90 8.50 -3.16
C ALA A 326 8.64 7.17 -2.89
N SER A 327 9.60 7.19 -1.97
CA SER A 327 10.41 6.02 -1.62
C SER A 327 9.55 4.92 -1.03
N LYS A 328 8.65 5.26 -0.09
CA LYS A 328 7.76 4.30 0.57
C LYS A 328 6.82 3.64 -0.44
N PHE A 329 6.14 4.42 -1.28
CA PHE A 329 5.25 3.87 -2.31
C PHE A 329 5.99 2.96 -3.28
N LEU A 330 7.11 3.41 -3.84
CA LEU A 330 7.85 2.62 -4.83
C LEU A 330 8.38 1.31 -4.26
N ASN A 331 8.85 1.29 -3.01
CA ASN A 331 9.30 0.04 -2.38
C ASN A 331 8.14 -0.90 -2.04
N LEU A 332 6.98 -0.36 -1.63
CA LEU A 332 5.77 -1.16 -1.41
C LEU A 332 5.22 -1.75 -2.72
N VAL A 333 5.22 -0.96 -3.81
CA VAL A 333 4.85 -1.43 -5.15
C VAL A 333 5.86 -2.48 -5.64
N ALA A 334 7.16 -2.26 -5.42
CA ALA A 334 8.18 -3.25 -5.75
C ALA A 334 7.96 -4.58 -5.00
N LEU A 335 7.58 -4.52 -3.72
CA LEU A 335 7.20 -5.69 -2.94
C LEU A 335 5.98 -6.41 -3.56
N GLU A 336 4.94 -5.69 -3.97
CA GLU A 336 3.78 -6.28 -4.66
C GLU A 336 4.15 -6.94 -6.00
N MET A 337 5.16 -6.43 -6.70
CA MET A 337 5.60 -6.95 -7.99
C MET A 337 6.57 -8.14 -7.90
N CYS A 338 7.00 -8.51 -6.70
CA CYS A 338 7.81 -9.70 -6.44
C CYS A 338 7.05 -10.98 -6.83
N ARG A 339 7.71 -11.91 -7.54
CA ARG A 339 7.05 -13.12 -8.10
C ARG A 339 6.57 -14.12 -7.05
N ASP A 340 7.24 -14.11 -5.91
CA ASP A 340 7.08 -14.94 -4.72
C ASP A 340 6.19 -14.26 -3.66
N PHE A 341 5.75 -13.03 -3.92
CA PHE A 341 4.79 -12.33 -3.08
C PHE A 341 3.37 -12.52 -3.62
N GLU A 342 2.42 -12.83 -2.74
CA GLU A 342 0.99 -12.90 -3.09
C GLU A 342 0.46 -11.49 -3.36
N ASN A 343 0.47 -11.10 -4.63
CA ASN A 343 0.09 -9.76 -5.04
C ASN A 343 -1.44 -9.56 -5.02
N ASP A 344 -1.94 -8.86 -4.00
CA ASP A 344 -3.33 -8.40 -3.91
C ASP A 344 -3.56 -7.01 -4.54
N PHE A 345 -2.50 -6.38 -5.09
CA PHE A 345 -2.46 -5.07 -5.72
C PHE A 345 -2.98 -3.90 -4.86
N ALA A 346 -3.08 -4.04 -3.54
CA ALA A 346 -3.72 -3.02 -2.69
C ALA A 346 -3.02 -1.67 -2.72
N VAL A 347 -1.69 -1.63 -2.57
CA VAL A 347 -0.92 -0.37 -2.59
C VAL A 347 -0.92 0.22 -4.00
N THR A 348 -0.69 -0.62 -5.02
CA THR A 348 -0.70 -0.20 -6.42
C THR A 348 -2.05 0.39 -6.83
N SER A 349 -3.16 -0.25 -6.44
CA SER A 349 -4.51 0.21 -6.76
C SER A 349 -4.87 1.48 -6.00
N TYR A 350 -4.44 1.62 -4.75
CA TYR A 350 -4.62 2.85 -3.98
C TYR A 350 -3.87 4.03 -4.60
N LEU A 351 -2.61 3.82 -5.00
CA LEU A 351 -1.80 4.84 -5.66
C LEU A 351 -2.41 5.26 -7.01
N TYR A 352 -2.95 4.31 -7.77
CA TYR A 352 -3.69 4.62 -9.01
C TYR A 352 -4.98 5.41 -8.73
N PHE A 353 -5.70 5.09 -7.65
CA PHE A 353 -6.89 5.85 -7.26
C PHE A 353 -6.53 7.30 -6.87
N LEU A 354 -5.42 7.51 -6.16
CA LEU A 354 -4.92 8.86 -5.84
C LEU A 354 -4.60 9.68 -7.09
N ASP A 355 -3.97 9.07 -8.09
CA ASP A 355 -3.69 9.70 -9.39
C ASP A 355 -4.97 10.18 -10.08
N SER A 356 -6.05 9.39 -10.03
CA SER A 356 -7.34 9.80 -10.58
C SER A 356 -8.01 10.97 -9.83
N LEU A 357 -7.53 11.30 -8.64
CA LEU A 357 -8.02 12.40 -7.81
C LEU A 357 -7.15 13.66 -7.91
N ILE A 358 -5.85 13.49 -8.17
CA ILE A 358 -4.84 14.55 -8.12
C ILE A 358 -4.22 14.74 -9.50
N ASP A 359 -4.74 15.68 -10.29
CA ASP A 359 -4.17 16.04 -11.60
C ASP A 359 -3.42 17.39 -11.52
N THR A 360 -3.92 18.33 -10.72
CA THR A 360 -3.43 19.71 -10.61
C THR A 360 -3.16 20.16 -9.17
N ALA A 361 -2.44 21.27 -9.01
CA ALA A 361 -2.19 21.88 -7.70
C ALA A 361 -3.50 22.32 -7.01
N GLU A 362 -4.51 22.73 -7.80
CA GLU A 362 -5.85 23.02 -7.29
C GLU A 362 -6.50 21.79 -6.64
N ASP A 363 -6.31 20.59 -7.19
CA ASP A 363 -6.85 19.36 -6.61
C ASP A 363 -6.19 19.04 -5.26
N VAL A 364 -4.87 19.22 -5.18
CA VAL A 364 -4.12 19.08 -3.91
C VAL A 364 -4.62 20.08 -2.88
N LYS A 365 -4.82 21.33 -3.29
CA LYS A 365 -5.37 22.37 -2.42
C LYS A 365 -6.76 21.98 -1.89
N GLU A 366 -7.64 21.47 -2.74
CA GLU A 366 -8.96 20.99 -2.34
C GLU A 366 -8.87 19.81 -1.35
N MET A 367 -7.99 18.84 -1.60
CA MET A 367 -7.77 17.71 -0.68
C MET A 367 -7.20 18.14 0.68
N ARG A 368 -6.37 19.21 0.70
CA ARG A 368 -5.90 19.81 1.95
C ARG A 368 -7.04 20.47 2.72
N VAL A 369 -7.88 21.25 2.03
CA VAL A 369 -9.03 21.94 2.64
C VAL A 369 -10.03 20.94 3.23
N THR A 370 -10.26 19.80 2.57
CA THR A 370 -11.14 18.74 3.07
C THR A 370 -10.48 17.86 4.13
N GLY A 371 -9.18 18.03 4.39
CA GLY A 371 -8.43 17.24 5.36
C GLY A 371 -8.15 15.81 4.91
N MET A 372 -8.18 15.53 3.60
CA MET A 372 -7.78 14.24 3.02
C MET A 372 -6.28 14.12 2.79
N LEU A 373 -5.59 15.25 2.62
CA LEU A 373 -4.15 15.29 2.35
C LEU A 373 -3.47 16.29 3.28
N HIS A 374 -2.38 15.88 3.90
CA HIS A 374 -1.44 16.79 4.57
C HIS A 374 -0.16 16.88 3.76
N ASN A 375 0.20 18.11 3.38
CA ASN A 375 1.38 18.40 2.57
C ASN A 375 2.54 18.85 3.49
N TYR A 376 3.60 18.05 3.53
CA TYR A 376 4.90 18.32 4.16
C TYR A 376 6.05 18.27 3.13
N LEU A 377 5.77 18.01 1.85
CA LEU A 377 6.77 17.92 0.78
C LEU A 377 7.19 19.31 0.29
N GLY A 378 6.23 20.22 0.11
CA GLY A 378 6.51 21.52 -0.49
C GLY A 378 5.25 22.20 -1.02
N SER A 379 5.29 22.63 -2.28
CA SER A 379 4.15 23.28 -2.93
C SER A 379 3.06 22.27 -3.31
N ASP A 380 1.87 22.77 -3.65
CA ASP A 380 0.77 21.91 -4.10
C ASP A 380 1.05 21.35 -5.51
N GLU A 381 1.80 22.08 -6.34
CA GLU A 381 2.30 21.64 -7.65
C GLU A 381 3.27 20.47 -7.51
N GLU A 382 4.22 20.54 -6.57
CA GLU A 382 5.20 19.46 -6.34
C GLU A 382 4.51 18.14 -5.93
N VAL A 383 3.41 18.23 -5.17
CA VAL A 383 2.61 17.07 -4.78
C VAL A 383 1.84 16.50 -5.98
N ALA A 384 1.24 17.34 -6.81
CA ALA A 384 0.54 16.88 -8.02
C ALA A 384 1.51 16.19 -8.98
N ASP A 385 2.67 16.81 -9.24
CA ASP A 385 3.73 16.25 -10.08
C ASP A 385 4.25 14.91 -9.54
N LEU A 386 4.35 14.77 -8.21
CA LEU A 386 4.76 13.52 -7.57
C LEU A 386 3.80 12.39 -7.91
N PHE A 387 2.50 12.54 -7.65
CA PHE A 387 1.52 11.45 -7.89
C PHE A 387 1.39 11.12 -9.37
N ASN A 388 1.28 12.15 -10.23
CA ASN A 388 1.29 12.03 -11.69
C ASN A 388 2.54 11.32 -12.22
N LYS A 389 3.67 11.36 -11.51
CA LYS A 389 4.89 10.66 -11.88
C LYS A 389 4.89 9.23 -11.36
N LEU A 390 4.44 8.98 -10.12
CA LEU A 390 4.47 7.67 -9.47
C LEU A 390 3.50 6.67 -10.08
N SER A 391 2.33 7.12 -10.52
CA SER A 391 1.23 6.31 -11.07
C SER A 391 1.48 5.79 -12.49
N ARG A 392 2.31 6.48 -13.27
CA ARG A 392 2.60 6.13 -14.66
C ARG A 392 3.20 4.73 -14.74
N ASP A 393 2.67 3.95 -15.67
CA ASP A 393 3.12 2.58 -15.98
C ASP A 393 2.87 1.56 -14.87
N LEU A 394 2.09 1.92 -13.83
CA LEU A 394 1.55 0.98 -12.86
C LEU A 394 0.31 0.26 -13.42
N VAL A 395 0.14 -1.00 -13.03
CA VAL A 395 -1.01 -1.82 -13.41
C VAL A 395 -1.81 -2.17 -12.15
N PRO A 396 -2.87 -1.41 -11.83
CA PRO A 396 -3.71 -1.68 -10.66
C PRO A 396 -4.65 -2.87 -10.89
N ASP A 397 -5.21 -3.42 -9.80
CA ASP A 397 -6.37 -4.29 -9.91
C ASP A 397 -7.62 -3.44 -10.19
N GLN A 398 -8.15 -3.58 -11.40
CA GLN A 398 -9.36 -2.88 -11.84
C GLN A 398 -10.61 -3.26 -11.04
N ALA A 399 -10.61 -4.40 -10.31
CA ALA A 399 -11.74 -4.85 -9.52
C ALA A 399 -11.81 -4.18 -8.14
N MET A 400 -10.68 -3.86 -7.51
CA MET A 400 -10.59 -3.45 -6.11
C MET A 400 -11.49 -2.25 -5.74
N TYR A 401 -11.45 -1.18 -6.54
CA TYR A 401 -12.27 0.01 -6.35
C TYR A 401 -13.33 0.19 -7.45
N LYS A 402 -13.67 -0.90 -8.14
CA LYS A 402 -14.67 -0.87 -9.21
C LYS A 402 -16.02 -0.36 -8.74
N ASP A 403 -16.50 -0.84 -7.60
CA ASP A 403 -17.81 -0.41 -7.08
C ASP A 403 -17.83 1.08 -6.71
N VAL A 404 -16.73 1.60 -6.17
CA VAL A 404 -16.56 3.02 -5.86
C VAL A 404 -16.63 3.84 -7.15
N THR A 405 -15.79 3.50 -8.14
CA THR A 405 -15.73 4.21 -9.42
C THR A 405 -17.04 4.10 -10.21
N ASP A 406 -17.68 2.93 -10.24
CA ASP A 406 -18.97 2.70 -10.89
C ASP A 406 -20.08 3.54 -10.23
N ASN A 407 -20.09 3.65 -8.90
CA ASN A 407 -21.09 4.48 -8.21
C ASN A 407 -20.86 5.98 -8.41
N ILE A 408 -19.61 6.44 -8.47
CA ILE A 408 -19.29 7.83 -8.85
C ILE A 408 -19.81 8.11 -10.26
N HIS A 409 -19.59 7.21 -11.22
CA HIS A 409 -20.10 7.37 -12.59
C HIS A 409 -21.63 7.40 -12.64
N LYS A 410 -22.31 6.49 -11.93
CA LYS A 410 -23.78 6.47 -11.85
C LYS A 410 -24.33 7.77 -11.27
N TYR A 411 -23.68 8.31 -10.23
CA TYR A 411 -24.04 9.60 -9.66
C TYR A 411 -23.85 10.70 -10.72
N GLY A 412 -22.65 10.89 -11.26
CA GLY A 412 -22.38 11.96 -12.23
C GLY A 412 -23.23 11.92 -13.51
N ASN A 413 -23.67 10.74 -13.94
CA ASN A 413 -24.51 10.57 -15.13
C ASN A 413 -26.03 10.66 -14.85
N ASN A 414 -26.46 10.84 -13.60
CA ASN A 414 -27.88 10.95 -13.27
C ASN A 414 -28.35 12.42 -13.24
N PRO A 415 -29.23 12.86 -14.17
CA PRO A 415 -29.76 14.22 -14.19
C PRO A 415 -30.43 14.67 -12.89
N CYS A 416 -31.08 13.75 -12.16
CA CYS A 416 -31.69 14.06 -10.87
C CYS A 416 -30.64 14.44 -9.83
N THR A 417 -29.51 13.74 -9.78
CA THR A 417 -28.43 14.08 -8.83
C THR A 417 -27.78 15.41 -9.19
N THR A 418 -27.59 15.70 -10.48
CA THR A 418 -27.11 17.01 -10.95
C THR A 418 -28.06 18.13 -10.55
N ALA A 419 -29.37 17.95 -10.76
CA ALA A 419 -30.38 18.92 -10.38
C ALA A 419 -30.44 19.11 -8.84
N MET A 420 -30.31 18.03 -8.07
CA MET A 420 -30.26 18.08 -6.61
C MET A 420 -29.01 18.82 -6.11
N ALA A 421 -27.84 18.52 -6.67
CA ALA A 421 -26.61 19.24 -6.35
C ALA A 421 -26.76 20.74 -6.64
N GLN A 422 -27.23 21.11 -7.83
CA GLN A 422 -27.47 22.51 -8.20
C GLN A 422 -28.46 23.20 -7.26
N ALA A 423 -29.59 22.56 -6.94
CA ALA A 423 -30.58 23.10 -6.01
C ALA A 423 -29.98 23.29 -4.61
N TYR A 424 -29.19 22.33 -4.13
CA TYR A 424 -28.53 22.43 -2.83
C TYR A 424 -27.57 23.61 -2.78
N TYR A 425 -26.63 23.71 -3.74
CA TYR A 425 -25.64 24.78 -3.73
C TYR A 425 -26.25 26.16 -4.01
N THR A 426 -27.31 26.26 -4.82
CA THR A 426 -27.95 27.55 -5.13
C THR A 426 -28.86 28.04 -4.01
N HIS A 427 -29.65 27.14 -3.42
CA HIS A 427 -30.74 27.54 -2.52
C HIS A 427 -30.56 27.10 -1.07
N PHE A 428 -29.82 26.02 -0.81
CA PHE A 428 -29.70 25.43 0.53
C PHE A 428 -28.28 25.55 1.13
N SER A 429 -27.42 26.38 0.53
CA SER A 429 -26.10 26.70 1.09
C SER A 429 -26.16 27.57 2.35
N SER A 430 -27.29 28.24 2.60
CA SER A 430 -27.55 29.00 3.83
C SER A 430 -28.47 28.21 4.76
N PRO A 431 -28.14 28.09 6.06
CA PRO A 431 -29.03 27.44 7.03
C PRO A 431 -30.44 28.05 7.09
N TRP A 432 -30.57 29.35 6.81
CA TRP A 432 -31.84 30.08 6.90
C TRP A 432 -32.83 29.74 5.78
N THR A 433 -32.34 29.50 4.56
CA THR A 433 -33.21 29.11 3.45
C THR A 433 -33.75 27.69 3.63
N PHE A 434 -32.97 26.79 4.23
CA PHE A 434 -33.46 25.48 4.63
C PHE A 434 -34.58 25.56 5.67
N LEU A 435 -34.40 26.38 6.72
CA LEU A 435 -35.42 26.58 7.76
C LEU A 435 -36.70 27.20 7.19
N GLY A 436 -36.56 28.18 6.28
CA GLY A 436 -37.71 28.79 5.59
C GLY A 436 -38.48 27.77 4.74
N PHE A 437 -37.77 26.92 3.99
CA PHE A 437 -38.38 25.85 3.21
C PHE A 437 -39.09 24.81 4.08
N LEU A 438 -38.48 24.39 5.19
CA LEU A 438 -39.10 23.47 6.14
C LEU A 438 -40.36 24.07 6.76
N GLY A 439 -40.33 25.35 7.12
CA GLY A 439 -41.50 26.10 7.59
C GLY A 439 -42.63 26.11 6.56
N ALA A 440 -42.32 26.32 5.28
CA ALA A 440 -43.31 26.27 4.20
C ALA A 440 -43.94 24.87 4.05
N ILE A 441 -43.15 23.79 4.11
CA ILE A 441 -43.67 22.41 4.07
C ILE A 441 -44.60 22.13 5.25
N ILE A 442 -44.19 22.50 6.46
CA ILE A 442 -45.00 22.32 7.67
C ILE A 442 -46.31 23.10 7.54
N GLY A 443 -46.26 24.33 7.04
CA GLY A 443 -47.44 25.15 6.77
C GLY A 443 -48.40 24.51 5.75
N LEU A 444 -47.87 23.95 4.66
CA LEU A 444 -48.66 23.22 3.66
C LEU A 444 -49.31 21.96 4.24
N LEU A 445 -48.58 21.20 5.05
CA LEU A 445 -49.12 20.01 5.72
C LEU A 445 -50.25 20.37 6.68
N PHE A 446 -50.08 21.42 7.49
CA PHE A 446 -51.15 21.93 8.35
C PHE A 446 -52.37 22.39 7.54
N SER A 447 -52.15 23.07 6.42
CA SER A 447 -53.23 23.50 5.51
C SER A 447 -53.98 22.32 4.91
N ALA A 448 -53.27 21.26 4.50
CA ALA A 448 -53.87 20.04 3.96
C ALA A 448 -54.68 19.27 5.02
N ILE A 449 -54.14 19.16 6.25
CA ILE A 449 -54.85 18.55 7.39
C ILE A 449 -56.12 19.35 7.71
N GLN A 450 -56.01 20.67 7.80
CA GLN A 450 -57.16 21.55 8.04
C GLN A 450 -58.22 21.38 6.94
N ALA A 451 -57.81 21.34 5.67
CA ALA A 451 -58.72 21.12 4.55
C ALA A 451 -59.41 19.75 4.64
N TYR A 452 -58.69 18.68 4.97
CA TYR A 452 -59.23 17.34 5.13
C TYR A 452 -60.31 17.27 6.23
N TYR A 453 -60.05 17.85 7.41
CA TYR A 453 -61.03 17.91 8.50
C TYR A 453 -62.17 18.90 8.26
N SER A 454 -62.06 19.77 7.25
CA SER A 454 -63.13 20.69 6.85
C SER A 454 -64.10 20.07 5.84
N PHE A 455 -63.82 18.87 5.30
CA PHE A 455 -64.78 18.12 4.49
C PHE A 455 -65.80 17.44 5.42
N PRO A 456 -67.12 17.68 5.25
CA PRO A 456 -68.14 17.02 6.07
C PRO A 456 -68.19 15.52 5.73
N ASP A 457 -68.22 14.66 6.75
CA ASP A 457 -68.48 13.23 6.60
C ASP A 457 -69.83 13.03 5.89
N ASN A 458 -69.82 12.52 4.65
CA ASN A 458 -71.02 11.95 4.05
C ASN A 458 -71.35 10.65 4.80
N LYS A 459 -72.13 10.78 5.87
CA LYS A 459 -72.90 9.69 6.46
C LYS A 459 -74.08 9.30 5.59
#